data_AF-A0A938AY79-F1
#
_entry.id   AF-A0A938AY79-F1
#
_cell.length_a   1.000
_cell.length_b   1.000
_cell.length_c   1.000
_cell.angle_alpha   90.00
_cell.angle_beta   90.00
_cell.angle_gamma   90.00
#
_symmetry.space_group_name_H-M   'P 1'
#
loop_
_entity.id
_entity.type
_entity.pdbx_description
1 polymer ?
#
loop_
_entity_poly.entity_id
_entity_poly.type
_entity_poly.pdbx_seq_one_letter_code
_entity_poly.pdbx_strand_id
1 'polypeptide(L)'
;FNNLYRAMGAKSMVMNMVGGLELSPWLILISIQLIILLLGFVIDDFAVVMMVAPIAFPIIKALGFNTLWFGILFIVNMQAAYLTPPYGFNLFYLKAIVPKGVTMGDIYRSIIPFVILQVIGLIIVMLFPQIATWLPSVLGK
;
A
#
# COMPACT_ATOMS: atom_id res chain seq x y z
N PHE A 1 -4.63 -15.54 -16.96
CA PHE A 1 -5.11 -14.66 -15.87
C PHE A 1 -6.25 -13.72 -16.29
N ASN A 2 -6.11 -12.87 -17.32
CA ASN A 2 -7.19 -11.98 -17.79
C ASN A 2 -8.53 -12.70 -18.10
N ASN A 3 -8.47 -13.93 -18.63
CA ASN A 3 -9.66 -14.74 -18.96
C ASN A 3 -10.30 -15.37 -17.72
N LEU A 4 -9.52 -15.71 -16.68
CA LEU A 4 -10.03 -16.24 -15.41
C LEU A 4 -10.75 -15.16 -14.61
N TYR A 5 -10.23 -13.93 -14.61
CA TYR A 5 -10.83 -12.76 -13.96
C TYR A 5 -12.16 -12.34 -14.62
N ARG A 6 -12.26 -12.50 -15.95
CA ARG A 6 -13.52 -12.36 -16.69
C ARG A 6 -14.50 -13.52 -16.39
N ALA A 7 -14.01 -14.75 -16.31
CA ALA A 7 -14.82 -15.94 -16.04
C ALA A 7 -15.40 -15.97 -14.61
N MET A 8 -14.67 -15.45 -13.61
CA MET A 8 -15.13 -15.34 -12.23
C MET A 8 -16.12 -14.18 -12.00
N GLY A 9 -16.44 -13.38 -13.02
CA GLY A 9 -17.36 -12.26 -12.87
C GLY A 9 -16.84 -11.13 -11.98
N ALA A 10 -15.54 -11.10 -11.64
CA ALA A 10 -14.98 -10.09 -10.73
C ALA A 10 -15.21 -8.65 -11.25
N LYS A 11 -15.13 -8.45 -12.57
CA LYS A 11 -15.49 -7.16 -13.19
C LYS A 11 -16.96 -6.78 -12.97
N SER A 12 -17.91 -7.71 -13.11
CA SER A 12 -19.33 -7.41 -12.89
C SER A 12 -19.65 -7.28 -11.40
N MET A 13 -18.99 -8.06 -10.53
CA MET A 13 -19.14 -7.95 -9.08
C MET A 13 -18.67 -6.58 -8.57
N VAL A 14 -17.50 -6.11 -9.01
CA VAL A 14 -17.01 -4.77 -8.67
C VAL A 14 -17.91 -3.69 -9.27
N MET A 15 -18.31 -3.80 -10.54
CA MET A 15 -19.22 -2.86 -11.18
C MET A 15 -20.61 -2.83 -10.52
N ASN A 16 -21.12 -3.97 -10.02
CA ASN A 16 -22.40 -4.07 -9.32
C ASN A 16 -22.31 -3.59 -7.86
N MET A 17 -21.19 -3.80 -7.17
CA MET A 17 -20.94 -3.21 -5.85
C MET A 17 -20.77 -1.69 -5.96
N VAL A 18 -20.08 -1.20 -7.00
CA VAL A 18 -19.94 0.23 -7.30
C VAL A 18 -21.27 0.84 -7.73
N GLY A 19 -22.02 0.15 -8.60
CA GLY A 19 -23.32 0.61 -9.11
C GLY A 19 -24.46 0.50 -8.10
N GLY A 20 -24.36 -0.39 -7.12
CA GLY A 20 -25.38 -0.60 -6.07
C GLY A 20 -25.18 0.24 -4.81
N LEU A 21 -23.99 0.84 -4.61
CA LEU A 21 -23.66 1.65 -3.43
C LEU A 21 -23.17 3.07 -3.75
N GLU A 22 -23.19 3.51 -5.02
CA GLU A 22 -22.61 4.79 -5.46
C GLU A 22 -21.19 5.04 -4.90
N LEU A 23 -20.42 3.98 -4.64
CA LEU A 23 -19.13 4.11 -3.98
C LEU A 23 -18.15 4.81 -4.91
N SER A 24 -17.65 5.96 -4.48
CA SER A 24 -16.59 6.68 -5.18
C SER A 24 -15.39 5.76 -5.42
N PRO A 25 -14.79 5.72 -6.64
CA PRO A 25 -13.57 4.97 -6.93
C PRO A 25 -12.44 5.20 -5.91
N TRP A 26 -12.39 6.39 -5.32
CA TRP A 26 -11.47 6.75 -4.24
C TRP A 26 -11.68 5.95 -2.96
N LEU A 27 -12.92 5.66 -2.60
CA LEU A 27 -13.23 4.88 -1.40
C LEU A 27 -12.74 3.44 -1.54
N ILE A 28 -12.86 2.86 -2.74
CA ILE A 28 -12.31 1.53 -3.04
C ILE A 28 -10.79 1.55 -3.00
N LEU A 29 -10.15 2.56 -3.59
CA LEU A 29 -8.69 2.73 -3.54
C LEU A 29 -8.20 2.78 -2.07
N ILE A 30 -8.81 3.64 -1.25
CA ILE A 30 -8.46 3.79 0.16
C ILE A 30 -8.68 2.48 0.91
N SER A 31 -9.78 1.77 0.63
CA SER A 31 -10.06 0.48 1.25
C SER A 31 -8.99 -0.57 0.92
N ILE A 32 -8.56 -0.62 -0.35
CA ILE A 32 -7.45 -1.50 -0.78
C ILE A 32 -6.15 -1.12 -0.06
N GLN A 33 -5.84 0.18 0.04
CA GLN A 33 -4.65 0.67 0.75
C GLN A 33 -4.69 0.28 2.24
N LEU A 34 -5.84 0.39 2.90
CA LEU A 34 -6.00 -0.02 4.29
C LEU A 34 -5.83 -1.53 4.47
N ILE A 35 -6.38 -2.34 3.56
CA ILE A 35 -6.19 -3.80 3.59
C ILE A 35 -4.72 -4.16 3.42
N ILE A 36 -4.00 -3.52 2.49
CA ILE A 36 -2.56 -3.72 2.29
C ILE A 36 -1.78 -3.35 3.55
N LEU A 37 -2.09 -2.20 4.18
CA LEU A 37 -1.44 -1.76 5.41
C LEU A 37 -1.62 -2.78 6.54
N LEU A 38 -2.86 -3.25 6.74
CA LEU A 38 -3.21 -4.22 7.78
C LEU A 38 -2.54 -5.57 7.54
N LEU A 39 -2.47 -6.04 6.29
CA LEU A 39 -1.78 -7.28 5.94
C LEU A 39 -0.25 -7.13 6.12
N GLY A 40 0.31 -6.00 5.71
CA GLY A 40 1.73 -5.69 5.85
C GLY A 40 2.21 -5.56 7.28
N PHE A 41 1.30 -5.35 8.24
CA PHE A 41 1.63 -5.40 9.65
C PHE A 41 1.99 -6.79 10.16
N VAL A 42 1.61 -7.88 9.47
CA VAL A 42 1.81 -9.26 9.93
C VAL A 42 2.60 -10.09 8.92
N ILE A 43 2.47 -9.76 7.63
CA ILE A 43 3.00 -10.52 6.51
C ILE A 43 4.10 -9.71 5.81
N ASP A 44 5.13 -10.40 5.32
CA ASP A 44 6.22 -9.85 4.52
C ASP A 44 5.73 -9.17 3.22
N ASP A 45 6.42 -8.11 2.79
CA ASP A 45 6.03 -7.28 1.64
C ASP A 45 5.95 -8.05 0.32
N PHE A 46 6.87 -8.99 0.08
CA PHE A 46 6.82 -9.85 -1.10
C PHE A 46 5.62 -10.80 -1.06
N ALA A 47 5.28 -11.33 0.11
CA ALA A 47 4.11 -12.19 0.24
C ALA A 47 2.80 -11.40 0.05
N VAL A 48 2.71 -10.17 0.59
CA VAL A 48 1.56 -9.30 0.38
C VAL A 48 1.41 -8.93 -1.09
N VAL A 49 2.49 -8.56 -1.80
CA VAL A 49 2.39 -8.17 -3.21
C VAL A 49 1.97 -9.36 -4.08
N MET A 50 2.51 -10.56 -3.85
CA MET A 50 2.14 -11.74 -4.61
C MET A 50 0.67 -12.15 -4.40
N MET A 51 0.13 -11.90 -3.20
CA MET A 51 -1.27 -12.21 -2.88
C MET A 51 -2.24 -11.13 -3.39
N VAL A 52 -1.93 -9.86 -3.15
CA VAL A 52 -2.86 -8.75 -3.40
C VAL A 52 -2.77 -8.22 -4.83
N ALA A 53 -1.58 -8.17 -5.43
CA ALA A 53 -1.41 -7.58 -6.76
C ALA A 53 -2.29 -8.24 -7.85
N PRO A 54 -2.42 -9.58 -7.93
CA PRO A 54 -3.27 -10.22 -8.95
C PRO A 54 -4.74 -9.80 -8.86
N ILE A 55 -5.20 -9.39 -7.68
CA ILE A 55 -6.59 -9.00 -7.42
C ILE A 55 -6.75 -7.48 -7.56
N ALA A 56 -5.85 -6.69 -6.96
CA ALA A 56 -5.94 -5.24 -6.91
C ALA A 56 -5.66 -4.58 -8.27
N PHE A 57 -4.64 -5.01 -9.01
CA PHE A 57 -4.29 -4.37 -10.29
C PHE A 57 -5.44 -4.36 -11.31
N PRO A 58 -6.16 -5.47 -11.54
CA PRO A 58 -7.35 -5.46 -12.39
C PRO A 58 -8.44 -4.51 -11.92
N ILE A 59 -8.68 -4.40 -10.60
CA ILE A 59 -9.68 -3.50 -10.02
C ILE A 59 -9.29 -2.05 -10.28
N ILE A 60 -8.06 -1.67 -9.94
CA ILE A 60 -7.51 -0.33 -10.17
C ILE A 60 -7.59 0.06 -11.64
N LYS A 61 -7.23 -0.86 -12.55
CA LYS A 61 -7.35 -0.64 -13.99
C LYS A 61 -8.81 -0.47 -14.43
N ALA A 62 -9.73 -1.24 -13.85
CA ALA A 62 -11.17 -1.13 -14.16
C ALA A 62 -11.78 0.19 -13.65
N LEU A 63 -11.27 0.73 -12.54
CA LEU A 63 -11.64 2.03 -11.99
C LEU A 63 -11.02 3.22 -12.75
N GLY A 64 -10.15 2.97 -13.74
CA GLY A 64 -9.52 4.01 -14.55
C GLY A 64 -8.26 4.64 -13.93
N PHE A 65 -7.77 4.10 -12.81
CA PHE A 65 -6.54 4.58 -12.18
C PHE A 65 -5.29 4.06 -12.90
N ASN A 66 -4.21 4.83 -12.82
CA ASN A 66 -2.91 4.44 -13.33
C ASN A 66 -2.29 3.34 -12.44
N THR A 67 -1.94 2.20 -13.04
CA THR A 67 -1.39 1.04 -12.32
C THR A 67 0.03 1.25 -11.80
N LEU A 68 0.85 2.09 -12.46
CA LEU A 68 2.18 2.45 -11.97
C LEU A 68 2.06 3.30 -10.70
N TRP A 69 1.18 4.31 -10.72
CA TRP A 69 0.88 5.12 -9.53
C TRP A 69 0.39 4.25 -8.36
N PHE A 70 -0.52 3.31 -8.63
CA PHE A 70 -0.95 2.36 -7.62
C PHE A 70 0.20 1.50 -7.08
N GLY A 71 1.11 1.01 -7.95
CA GLY A 71 2.29 0.27 -7.53
C GLY A 71 3.21 1.10 -6.61
N ILE A 72 3.36 2.39 -6.88
CA ILE A 72 4.13 3.29 -6.02
C ILE A 72 3.43 3.49 -4.67
N LEU A 73 2.11 3.71 -4.67
CA LEU A 73 1.34 3.77 -3.42
C LEU A 73 1.48 2.48 -2.60
N PHE A 74 1.42 1.32 -3.26
CA PHE A 74 1.62 0.02 -2.62
C PHE A 74 2.98 -0.04 -1.91
N ILE A 75 4.07 0.34 -2.60
CA ILE A 75 5.43 0.31 -2.04
C ILE A 75 5.54 1.24 -0.83
N VAL A 76 5.06 2.48 -0.95
CA VAL A 76 5.12 3.46 0.15
C VAL A 76 4.29 2.97 1.35
N ASN A 77 3.12 2.40 1.10
CA ASN A 77 2.26 1.85 2.14
C ASN A 77 2.93 0.65 2.86
N MET A 78 3.56 -0.26 2.11
CA MET A 78 4.31 -1.36 2.70
C MET A 78 5.51 -0.88 3.54
N GLN A 79 6.21 0.17 3.12
CA GLN A 79 7.24 0.77 3.97
C GLN A 79 6.67 1.31 5.29
N ALA A 80 5.52 1.98 5.24
CA ALA A 80 4.83 2.45 6.44
C ALA A 80 4.45 1.27 7.36
N ALA A 81 4.03 0.13 6.79
CA ALA A 81 3.74 -1.08 7.55
C ALA A 81 4.96 -1.65 8.28
N TYR A 82 6.14 -1.65 7.63
CA TYR A 82 7.39 -2.13 8.22
C TYR A 82 7.90 -1.29 9.40
N LEU A 83 7.46 -0.03 9.47
CA LEU A 83 7.89 0.95 10.48
C LEU A 83 6.89 1.09 11.62
N THR A 84 5.66 0.60 11.44
CA THR A 84 4.59 0.75 12.42
C THR A 84 4.46 -0.53 13.28
N PRO A 85 4.38 -0.41 14.62
CA PRO A 85 4.16 -1.58 15.49
C PRO A 85 2.78 -2.18 15.20
N PRO A 86 2.72 -3.45 14.75
CA PRO A 86 2.75 -4.57 15.70
C PRO A 86 3.84 -5.63 15.42
N TYR A 87 4.41 -5.69 14.21
CA TYR A 87 5.47 -6.64 13.83
C TYR A 87 6.78 -5.95 13.42
N GLY A 88 6.72 -4.64 13.08
CA GLY A 88 7.83 -3.68 12.98
C GLY A 88 9.22 -4.30 12.79
N PHE A 89 9.43 -5.04 11.70
CA PHE A 89 10.61 -5.89 11.52
C PHE A 89 11.90 -5.06 11.63
N ASN A 90 11.87 -3.85 11.09
CA ASN A 90 12.96 -2.87 11.20
C ASN A 90 13.22 -2.43 12.65
N LEU A 91 12.18 -2.34 13.50
CA LEU A 91 12.30 -1.97 14.91
C LEU A 91 12.93 -3.10 15.72
N PHE A 92 12.56 -4.36 15.45
CA PHE A 92 13.19 -5.52 16.08
C PHE A 92 14.64 -5.72 15.63
N TYR A 93 14.91 -5.46 14.35
CA TYR A 93 16.27 -5.42 13.82
C TYR A 93 17.11 -4.35 14.51
N LEU A 94 16.58 -3.12 14.65
CA LEU A 94 17.22 -2.06 15.43
C LEU A 94 17.48 -2.49 16.87
N LYS A 95 16.52 -3.18 17.51
CA LYS A 95 16.70 -3.68 18.88
C LYS A 95 17.87 -4.66 19.02
N ALA A 96 18.19 -5.43 17.97
CA ALA A 96 19.30 -6.38 17.99
C ALA A 96 20.70 -5.71 17.95
N ILE A 97 20.79 -4.48 17.44
CA ILE A 97 22.06 -3.76 17.26
C ILE A 97 22.28 -2.63 18.28
N VAL A 98 21.22 -2.12 18.93
CA VAL A 98 21.35 -1.03 19.91
C VAL A 98 21.87 -1.50 21.27
N PRO A 99 22.54 -0.62 22.05
CA PRO A 99 23.04 -0.94 23.37
C PRO A 99 21.97 -1.48 24.32
N LYS A 100 22.37 -2.33 25.28
CA LYS A 100 21.47 -3.02 26.23
C LYS A 100 20.57 -2.09 27.06
N GLY A 101 20.92 -0.80 27.18
CA GLY A 101 20.14 0.21 27.90
C GLY A 101 18.96 0.80 27.14
N VAL A 102 18.86 0.61 25.82
CA VAL A 102 17.74 1.13 25.01
C VAL A 102 16.59 0.13 25.03
N THR A 103 15.41 0.53 25.50
CA THR A 103 14.25 -0.36 25.53
C THR A 103 13.50 -0.38 24.20
N MET A 104 12.63 -1.37 23.99
CA MET A 104 11.76 -1.38 22.80
C MET A 104 10.79 -0.18 22.79
N GLY A 105 10.40 0.30 23.97
CA GLY A 105 9.57 1.50 24.12
C GLY A 105 10.27 2.76 23.60
N ASP A 106 11.58 2.89 23.82
CA ASP A 106 12.37 4.03 23.31
C ASP A 106 12.45 4.02 21.78
N ILE A 107 12.61 2.84 21.19
CA ILE A 107 12.62 2.64 19.73
C ILE A 107 11.25 2.99 19.15
N TYR A 108 10.16 2.51 19.76
CA TYR A 108 8.80 2.80 19.32
C TYR A 108 8.46 4.28 19.41
N ARG A 109 8.91 4.98 20.46
CA ARG A 109 8.66 6.41 20.58
C ARG A 109 9.46 7.23 19.57
N SER A 110 10.66 6.76 19.23
CA SER A 110 11.56 7.42 18.28
C SER A 110 11.09 7.31 16.83
N ILE A 111 10.36 6.26 16.46
CA ILE A 111 9.89 6.07 15.08
C ILE A 111 8.60 6.84 14.75
N ILE A 112 7.83 7.26 15.75
CA ILE A 112 6.57 8.03 15.56
C ILE A 112 6.73 9.20 14.57
N PRO A 113 7.70 10.13 14.71
CA PRO A 113 7.87 11.23 13.77
C PRO A 113 8.14 10.74 12.33
N PHE A 114 8.83 9.62 12.18
CA PHE A 114 9.12 9.04 10.86
C PHE A 114 7.89 8.39 10.23
N VAL A 115 7.06 7.70 11.02
CA VAL A 115 5.78 7.15 10.56
C VAL A 115 4.84 8.28 10.11
N ILE A 116 4.79 9.40 10.85
CA ILE A 116 4.00 10.57 10.47
C ILE A 116 4.46 11.11 9.10
N LEU A 117 5.76 11.26 8.88
CA LEU A 117 6.30 11.70 7.58
C LEU A 117 5.99 10.72 6.45
N GLN A 118 6.03 9.41 6.70
CA GLN A 118 5.64 8.38 5.73
C GLN A 118 4.16 8.49 5.35
N VAL A 119 3.27 8.66 6.32
CA VAL A 119 1.83 8.82 6.08
C VAL A 119 1.56 10.13 5.31
N ILE A 120 2.23 11.22 5.66
CA ILE A 120 2.13 12.49 4.92
C ILE A 120 2.61 12.29 3.48
N GLY A 121 3.75 11.63 3.28
CA GLY A 121 4.27 11.30 1.94
C GLY A 121 3.29 10.47 1.12
N LEU A 122 2.67 9.45 1.74
CA LEU A 122 1.64 8.62 1.11
C LEU A 122 0.43 9.48 0.68
N ILE A 123 -0.07 10.36 1.55
CA ILE A 123 -1.19 11.26 1.23
C ILE A 123 -0.81 12.21 0.09
N ILE A 124 0.39 12.78 0.11
CA ILE A 124 0.87 13.67 -0.96
C ILE A 124 0.93 12.93 -2.29
N VAL A 125 1.50 11.73 -2.34
CA VAL A 125 1.56 10.91 -3.57
C VAL A 125 0.16 10.48 -4.02
N MET A 126 -0.75 10.26 -3.08
CA MET A 126 -2.14 9.93 -3.36
C MET A 126 -2.88 11.11 -3.99
N LEU A 127 -2.66 12.33 -3.53
CA LEU A 127 -3.29 13.54 -4.08
C LEU A 127 -2.61 14.05 -5.36
N PHE A 128 -1.29 13.86 -5.46
CA PHE A 128 -0.45 14.36 -6.56
C PHE A 128 0.29 13.20 -7.26
N PRO A 129 -0.42 12.39 -8.06
CA PRO A 129 0.16 11.23 -8.76
C PRO A 129 1.31 11.60 -9.70
N GLN A 130 1.42 12.86 -10.12
CA GLN A 130 2.48 13.38 -10.98
C GLN A 130 3.84 13.28 -10.30
N ILE A 131 3.94 13.42 -8.97
CA ILE A 131 5.22 13.31 -8.25
C ILE A 131 5.83 11.92 -8.45
N ALA A 132 4.98 10.90 -8.41
CA ALA A 132 5.35 9.51 -8.58
C ALA A 132 5.57 9.11 -10.05
N THR A 133 4.82 9.70 -10.98
CA THR A 133 4.81 9.27 -12.39
C THR A 133 5.68 10.13 -13.31
N TRP A 134 6.10 11.33 -12.88
CA TRP A 134 6.88 12.26 -13.68
C TRP A 134 8.23 11.67 -14.11
N LEU A 135 9.03 11.20 -13.16
CA LEU A 135 10.38 10.70 -13.49
C LEU A 135 10.34 9.47 -14.43
N PRO A 136 9.49 8.45 -14.20
CA PRO A 136 9.29 7.36 -15.17
C PRO A 136 8.81 7.85 -16.54
N SER A 137 7.99 8.90 -16.60
CA SER A 137 7.50 9.43 -17.88
C SER A 137 8.56 10.17 -18.71
N VAL A 138 9.60 10.70 -18.04
CA VAL A 138 10.72 11.42 -18.66
C VAL A 138 11.85 10.47 -19.07
N LEU A 139 12.17 9.48 -18.21
CA LEU A 139 13.27 8.54 -18.43
C LEU A 139 12.87 7.24 -19.14
N GLY A 140 11.60 6.85 -19.10
CA GLY A 140 11.09 5.60 -19.66
C GLY A 140 10.67 5.67 -21.14
N LYS A 141 11.24 6.61 -21.90
CA LYS A 141 11.11 6.69 -23.36
C LYS A 141 12.30 6.06 -24.05
#